data_AF-A0A1Q7WFV9-F1
#
_entry.id   AF-A0A1Q7WFV9-F1
#
_cell.length_a   1.000
_cell.length_b   1.000
_cell.length_c   1.000
_cell.angle_alpha   90.00
_cell.angle_beta   90.00
_cell.angle_gamma   90.00
#
_symmetry.space_group_name_H-M   'P 1'
#
loop_
_entity.id
_entity.type
_entity.pdbx_description
1 polymer ?
#
loop_
_entity_poly.entity_id
_entity_poly.type
_entity_poly.pdbx_seq_one_letter_code
_entity_poly.pdbx_strand_id
1 'polypeptide(L)'
;MASGGDFLTLAAGEIGKPYVYGEQGPNAFDCSGLVAWAAAQLGISLPHNAAEQQRVTTPVNTPAIGDLVFFGDPAYHVGIYAGGGQMISAPHAGANVHLGPVGTATGYGRVKGLGGISGTVATLTAAGGGLGAHAKDVVYELAFLGLGAALLGYGLWRSLDPGTRASIRTRTRLT
;
A
#
# COMPACT_ATOMS: atom_id res chain seq x y z
N MET A 1 -14.61 7.51 7.25
CA MET A 1 -14.46 6.32 6.39
C MET A 1 -12.98 6.14 6.16
N ALA A 2 -12.43 4.95 6.37
CA ALA A 2 -11.02 4.69 6.04
C ALA A 2 -10.80 4.90 4.54
N SER A 3 -9.65 5.44 4.16
CA SER A 3 -9.31 5.73 2.77
C SER A 3 -8.49 4.60 2.13
N GLY A 4 -8.45 4.57 0.80
CA GLY A 4 -7.52 3.68 0.07
C GLY A 4 -6.04 3.94 0.41
N GLY A 5 -5.69 5.15 0.83
CA GLY A 5 -4.35 5.49 1.31
C GLY A 5 -4.02 4.82 2.65
N ASP A 6 -4.95 4.83 3.60
CA ASP A 6 -4.77 4.15 4.90
C ASP A 6 -4.58 2.64 4.70
N PHE A 7 -5.36 2.06 3.78
CA PHE A 7 -5.27 0.66 3.41
C PHE A 7 -3.90 0.29 2.83
N LEU A 8 -3.38 1.13 1.92
CA LEU A 8 -2.04 0.93 1.35
C LEU A 8 -0.96 1.05 2.43
N THR A 9 -1.05 2.02 3.34
CA THR A 9 -0.04 2.23 4.38
C THR A 9 0.06 1.05 5.34
N LEU A 10 -1.07 0.43 5.68
CA LEU A 10 -1.08 -0.78 6.49
C LEU A 10 -0.31 -1.90 5.81
N ALA A 11 -0.57 -2.16 4.53
CA ALA A 11 0.17 -3.16 3.76
C ALA A 11 1.65 -2.78 3.56
N ALA A 12 1.96 -1.49 3.40
CA ALA A 12 3.33 -1.00 3.26
C ALA A 12 4.17 -1.21 4.53
N GLY A 13 3.55 -1.17 5.71
CA GLY A 13 4.22 -1.50 6.97
C GLY A 13 4.68 -2.95 7.08
N GLU A 14 4.15 -3.82 6.22
CA GLU A 14 4.45 -5.26 6.20
C GLU A 14 5.52 -5.63 5.15
N ILE A 15 6.03 -4.66 4.38
CA ILE A 15 7.10 -4.91 3.41
C ILE A 15 8.32 -5.52 4.09
N GLY A 16 8.88 -6.53 3.43
CA GLY A 16 10.01 -7.32 3.93
C GLY A 16 9.59 -8.57 4.70
N LYS A 17 8.32 -8.73 5.09
CA LYS A 17 7.84 -9.96 5.74
C LYS A 17 7.76 -11.12 4.74
N PRO A 18 8.08 -12.35 5.18
CA PRO A 18 8.15 -13.51 4.29
C PRO A 18 6.77 -13.91 3.77
N TYR A 19 6.76 -14.42 2.54
CA TYR A 19 5.60 -15.13 2.02
C TYR A 19 5.49 -16.52 2.64
N VAL A 20 4.29 -16.87 3.11
CA VAL A 20 3.94 -18.25 3.48
C VAL A 20 2.51 -18.52 3.03
N TYR A 21 2.31 -19.62 2.31
CA TYR A 21 0.99 -19.98 1.78
C TYR A 21 -0.01 -20.23 2.91
N GLY A 22 -1.19 -19.61 2.83
CA GLY A 22 -2.25 -19.73 3.83
C GLY A 22 -2.11 -18.81 5.04
N GLU A 23 -1.05 -17.99 5.11
CA GLU A 23 -0.83 -17.08 6.25
C GLU A 23 -1.50 -15.72 6.06
N GLN A 24 -2.02 -15.18 7.16
CA GLN A 24 -2.71 -13.88 7.23
C GLN A 24 -2.01 -12.88 8.18
N GLY A 25 -0.77 -13.18 8.60
CA GLY A 25 0.01 -12.29 9.47
C GLY A 25 -0.16 -12.54 10.97
N PRO A 26 0.53 -11.73 11.80
CA PRO A 26 1.39 -10.62 11.41
C PRO A 26 2.83 -11.02 11.08
N ASN A 27 3.20 -12.31 11.19
CA ASN A 27 4.61 -12.74 11.00
C ASN A 27 4.96 -13.10 9.55
N ALA A 28 3.97 -13.54 8.77
CA ALA A 28 4.11 -13.93 7.37
C ALA A 28 2.76 -13.77 6.65
N PHE A 29 2.76 -13.70 5.32
CA PHE A 29 1.53 -13.50 4.55
C PHE A 29 1.52 -14.31 3.26
N ASP A 30 0.34 -14.71 2.80
CA ASP A 30 0.11 -14.91 1.37
C ASP A 30 -0.53 -13.67 0.73
N CYS A 31 -0.75 -13.72 -0.59
CA CYS A 31 -1.28 -12.59 -1.35
C CYS A 31 -2.61 -12.06 -0.81
N SER A 32 -3.61 -12.94 -0.69
CA SER A 32 -4.93 -12.60 -0.17
C SER A 32 -4.92 -12.33 1.33
N GLY A 33 -4.01 -12.96 2.06
CA GLY A 33 -3.85 -12.82 3.49
C GLY A 33 -3.35 -11.42 3.86
N LEU A 34 -2.38 -10.88 3.12
CA LEU A 34 -1.93 -9.49 3.27
C LEU A 34 -3.08 -8.50 3.06
N VAL A 35 -3.85 -8.69 1.99
CA VAL A 35 -5.02 -7.86 1.65
C VAL A 35 -6.08 -7.93 2.75
N ALA A 36 -6.43 -9.13 3.18
CA ALA A 36 -7.46 -9.34 4.20
C ALA A 36 -7.02 -8.80 5.57
N TRP A 37 -5.74 -8.96 5.93
CA TRP A 37 -5.18 -8.41 7.16
C TRP A 37 -5.24 -6.88 7.17
N ALA A 38 -4.76 -6.22 6.11
CA ALA A 38 -4.77 -4.77 6.02
C ALA A 38 -6.19 -4.20 6.01
N ALA A 39 -7.15 -4.89 5.38
CA ALA A 39 -8.56 -4.49 5.40
C ALA A 39 -9.16 -4.65 6.81
N ALA A 40 -8.81 -5.72 7.53
CA ALA A 40 -9.30 -5.98 8.88
C ALA A 40 -8.88 -4.89 9.87
N GLN A 41 -7.69 -4.29 9.72
CA GLN A 41 -7.25 -3.15 10.54
C GLN A 41 -8.13 -1.90 10.35
N LEU A 42 -8.83 -1.81 9.22
CA LEU A 42 -9.78 -0.74 8.90
C LEU A 42 -11.24 -1.13 9.22
N GLY A 43 -11.45 -2.29 9.86
CA GLY A 43 -12.78 -2.81 10.16
C GLY A 43 -13.52 -3.38 8.93
N ILE A 44 -12.80 -3.66 7.84
CA ILE A 44 -13.37 -4.24 6.61
C ILE A 44 -13.04 -5.73 6.57
N SER A 45 -14.08 -6.56 6.45
CA SER A 45 -13.91 -8.00 6.28
C SER A 45 -13.76 -8.34 4.80
N LEU A 46 -12.65 -9.01 4.45
CA LEU A 46 -12.42 -9.61 3.15
C LEU A 46 -12.10 -11.10 3.33
N PRO A 47 -12.54 -11.96 2.40
CA PRO A 47 -12.19 -13.37 2.43
C PRO A 47 -10.68 -13.55 2.24
N HIS A 48 -10.11 -14.56 2.88
CA HIS A 48 -8.72 -14.97 2.66
C HIS A 48 -8.62 -15.89 1.44
N ASN A 49 -9.01 -15.35 0.27
CA ASN A 49 -8.92 -16.03 -1.01
C ASN A 49 -8.98 -15.01 -2.15
N ALA A 50 -8.02 -15.03 -3.07
CA ALA A 50 -7.94 -14.05 -4.17
C ALA A 50 -9.17 -14.07 -5.09
N ALA A 51 -9.69 -15.25 -5.43
CA ALA A 51 -10.87 -15.40 -6.27
C ALA A 51 -12.15 -14.91 -5.59
N GLU A 52 -12.29 -15.14 -4.27
CA GLU A 52 -13.43 -14.60 -3.52
C GLU A 52 -13.34 -13.08 -3.36
N GLN A 53 -12.13 -12.53 -3.13
CA GLN A 53 -11.89 -11.09 -3.13
C GLN A 53 -12.27 -10.45 -4.48
N GLN A 54 -11.92 -11.10 -5.60
CA GLN A 54 -12.31 -10.69 -6.94
C GLN A 54 -13.84 -10.63 -7.12
N ARG A 55 -14.58 -11.54 -6.48
CA ARG A 55 -16.06 -11.59 -6.55
C ARG A 55 -16.76 -10.54 -5.68
N VAL A 56 -16.20 -10.17 -4.53
CA VAL A 56 -16.86 -9.26 -3.57
C VAL A 56 -16.54 -7.78 -3.81
N THR A 57 -15.46 -7.49 -4.54
CA THR A 57 -15.07 -6.13 -4.93
C THR A 57 -15.90 -5.60 -6.11
N THR A 58 -15.92 -4.29 -6.26
CA THR A 58 -16.57 -3.63 -7.42
C THR A 58 -15.54 -3.47 -8.54
N PRO A 59 -15.75 -4.05 -9.74
CA PRO A 59 -14.80 -3.91 -10.85
C PRO A 59 -14.58 -2.45 -11.26
N VAL A 60 -13.34 -2.09 -11.58
CA VAL A 60 -12.98 -0.74 -12.06
C VAL A 60 -12.01 -0.80 -13.25
N ASN A 61 -12.18 0.11 -14.19
CA ASN A 61 -11.30 0.21 -15.38
C ASN A 61 -10.12 1.15 -15.16
N THR A 62 -10.23 2.08 -14.21
CA THR A 62 -9.20 3.06 -13.85
C THR A 62 -8.91 2.90 -12.36
N PRO A 63 -7.82 2.20 -11.99
CA PRO A 63 -7.53 1.93 -10.59
C PRO A 63 -7.09 3.21 -9.87
N ALA A 64 -7.62 3.38 -8.67
CA ALA A 64 -7.21 4.35 -7.68
C ALA A 64 -6.33 3.67 -6.62
N ILE A 65 -5.52 4.46 -5.91
CA ILE A 65 -4.72 3.95 -4.77
C ILE A 65 -5.65 3.23 -3.78
N GLY A 66 -5.25 2.00 -3.41
CA GLY A 66 -6.02 1.13 -2.52
C GLY A 66 -7.02 0.21 -3.23
N ASP A 67 -7.21 0.32 -4.55
CA ASP A 67 -7.94 -0.69 -5.32
C ASP A 67 -7.11 -1.98 -5.40
N LEU A 68 -7.77 -3.14 -5.46
CA LEU A 68 -7.10 -4.42 -5.62
C LEU A 68 -6.73 -4.66 -7.08
N VAL A 69 -5.59 -5.31 -7.28
CA VAL A 69 -5.06 -5.74 -8.58
C VAL A 69 -5.17 -7.25 -8.63
N PHE A 70 -5.84 -7.80 -9.64
CA PHE A 70 -6.07 -9.25 -9.78
C PHE A 70 -5.32 -9.84 -10.97
N PHE A 71 -4.93 -11.11 -10.84
CA PHE A 71 -4.30 -11.91 -11.88
C PHE A 71 -5.00 -13.26 -12.01
N GLY A 72 -5.48 -13.57 -13.22
CA GLY A 72 -6.32 -14.72 -13.53
C GLY A 72 -7.83 -14.44 -13.47
N ASP A 73 -8.61 -15.39 -13.96
CA ASP A 73 -10.07 -15.47 -13.81
C ASP A 73 -10.49 -16.96 -13.75
N PRO A 74 -10.77 -17.52 -12.56
CA PRO A 74 -10.72 -16.88 -11.25
C PRO A 74 -9.30 -16.45 -10.85
N ALA A 75 -9.20 -15.36 -10.07
CA ALA A 75 -7.91 -14.82 -9.65
C ALA A 75 -7.11 -15.81 -8.78
N TYR A 76 -5.85 -16.05 -9.15
CA TYR A 76 -4.89 -16.85 -8.38
C TYR A 76 -3.90 -15.97 -7.59
N HIS A 77 -3.81 -14.67 -7.89
CA HIS A 77 -2.98 -13.72 -7.18
C HIS A 77 -3.68 -12.36 -7.06
N VAL A 78 -3.35 -11.62 -6.00
CA VAL A 78 -3.91 -10.31 -5.68
C VAL A 78 -2.86 -9.40 -5.02
N GLY A 79 -2.93 -8.11 -5.32
CA GLY A 79 -2.14 -7.05 -4.68
C GLY A 79 -2.96 -5.78 -4.45
N ILE A 80 -2.37 -4.79 -3.79
CA ILE A 80 -2.99 -3.48 -3.51
C ILE A 80 -2.31 -2.42 -4.39
N TYR A 81 -3.10 -1.71 -5.20
CA TYR A 81 -2.58 -0.70 -6.13
C TYR A 81 -2.01 0.50 -5.38
N ALA A 82 -0.76 0.85 -5.68
CA ALA A 82 -0.02 1.94 -5.05
C ALA A 82 0.04 3.22 -5.91
N GLY A 83 -0.59 3.22 -7.10
CA GLY A 83 -0.46 4.29 -8.08
C GLY A 83 0.75 4.11 -9.01
N GLY A 84 0.78 4.86 -10.11
CA GLY A 84 1.94 4.87 -11.02
C GLY A 84 2.29 3.51 -11.64
N GLY A 85 1.33 2.58 -11.76
CA GLY A 85 1.59 1.22 -12.25
C GLY A 85 2.30 0.31 -11.23
N GLN A 86 2.33 0.69 -9.95
CA GLN A 86 2.91 -0.08 -8.85
C GLN A 86 1.83 -0.73 -7.97
N MET A 87 2.20 -1.81 -7.28
CA MET A 87 1.37 -2.48 -6.27
C MET A 87 2.21 -3.04 -5.13
N ILE A 88 1.59 -3.23 -3.97
CA ILE A 88 2.14 -4.00 -2.86
C ILE A 88 1.52 -5.40 -2.89
N SER A 89 2.35 -6.44 -2.86
CA SER A 89 1.89 -7.83 -2.88
C SER A 89 2.85 -8.77 -2.14
N ALA A 90 2.33 -9.92 -1.72
CA ALA A 90 3.11 -11.08 -1.30
C ALA A 90 3.07 -12.13 -2.43
N PRO A 91 4.10 -12.25 -3.28
CA PRO A 91 3.96 -12.86 -4.61
C PRO A 91 3.95 -14.40 -4.60
N HIS A 92 4.90 -15.04 -3.92
CA HIS A 92 5.06 -16.50 -3.90
C HIS A 92 6.05 -16.94 -2.82
N ALA A 93 6.11 -18.26 -2.57
CA ALA A 93 7.08 -18.85 -1.65
C ALA A 93 8.52 -18.45 -1.99
N GLY A 94 9.31 -18.12 -0.96
CA GLY A 94 10.69 -17.67 -1.10
C GLY A 94 10.87 -16.17 -1.41
N ALA A 95 9.77 -15.42 -1.58
CA ALA A 95 9.79 -13.96 -1.71
C ALA A 95 9.16 -13.29 -0.49
N ASN A 96 9.34 -11.97 -0.39
CA ASN A 96 8.79 -11.15 0.69
C ASN A 96 7.68 -10.24 0.15
N VAL A 97 6.88 -9.70 1.06
CA VAL A 97 6.01 -8.55 0.77
C VAL A 97 6.88 -7.43 0.21
N HIS A 98 6.51 -6.91 -0.96
CA HIS A 98 7.29 -5.89 -1.64
C HIS A 98 6.39 -4.94 -2.44
N LEU A 99 6.91 -3.75 -2.71
CA LEU A 99 6.40 -2.84 -3.73
C LEU A 99 7.03 -3.23 -5.07
N GLY A 100 6.21 -3.39 -6.10
CA GLY A 100 6.68 -3.73 -7.43
C GLY A 100 5.70 -3.34 -8.55
N PRO A 101 6.12 -3.46 -9.81
CA PRO A 101 5.26 -3.16 -10.95
C PRO A 101 4.07 -4.12 -11.01
N VAL A 102 2.91 -3.61 -11.46
CA VAL A 102 1.68 -4.41 -11.66
C VAL A 102 1.86 -5.48 -12.75
N GLY A 103 2.60 -5.19 -13.81
CA GLY A 103 2.70 -6.11 -14.96
C GLY A 103 1.36 -6.27 -15.69
N THR A 104 1.01 -7.49 -16.10
CA THR A 104 -0.21 -7.78 -16.89
C THR A 104 -1.35 -8.26 -15.99
N ALA A 105 -2.00 -7.31 -15.31
CA ALA A 105 -3.20 -7.60 -14.52
C ALA A 105 -4.39 -8.02 -15.40
N THR A 106 -5.24 -8.90 -14.89
CA THR A 106 -6.49 -9.31 -15.55
C THR A 106 -7.69 -8.46 -15.13
N GLY A 107 -7.58 -7.72 -14.02
CA GLY A 107 -8.61 -6.77 -13.60
C GLY A 107 -8.26 -6.01 -12.33
N TYR A 108 -9.09 -5.03 -12.01
CA TYR A 108 -9.00 -4.25 -10.78
C TYR A 108 -10.35 -4.25 -10.06
N GLY A 109 -10.33 -4.21 -8.73
CA GLY A 109 -11.54 -4.18 -7.93
C GLY A 109 -11.45 -3.26 -6.72
N ARG A 110 -12.46 -2.41 -6.56
CA ARG A 110 -12.60 -1.51 -5.42
C ARG A 110 -13.21 -2.23 -4.23
N VAL A 111 -12.56 -2.13 -3.08
CA VAL A 111 -13.05 -2.67 -1.81
C VAL A 111 -14.20 -1.81 -1.30
N LYS A 112 -15.35 -2.43 -1.02
CA LYS A 112 -16.51 -1.75 -0.43
C LYS A 112 -16.17 -1.30 0.99
N GLY A 113 -16.56 -0.07 1.35
CA GLY A 113 -16.28 0.51 2.68
C GLY A 113 -15.00 1.34 2.76
N LEU A 114 -14.10 1.25 1.76
CA LEU A 114 -13.06 2.25 1.56
C LEU A 114 -13.68 3.50 0.91
N GLY A 115 -13.50 4.65 1.55
CA GLY A 115 -13.86 5.94 0.96
C GLY A 115 -12.96 6.28 -0.22
N GLY A 116 -13.49 7.05 -1.18
CA GLY A 116 -12.68 7.66 -2.23
C GLY A 116 -11.58 8.54 -1.64
N ILE A 117 -10.52 8.80 -2.41
CA ILE A 117 -9.34 9.57 -2.00
C ILE A 117 -9.76 11.00 -1.66
N SER A 118 -10.18 11.25 -0.42
CA SER A 118 -10.44 12.58 0.13
C SER A 118 -9.50 12.90 1.30
N GLY A 119 -8.48 12.06 1.50
CA GLY A 119 -7.36 12.31 2.39
C GLY A 119 -6.11 12.48 1.54
N THR A 120 -5.76 13.72 1.26
CA THR A 120 -4.38 14.12 1.01
C THR A 120 -3.48 13.43 2.05
N VAL A 121 -2.26 13.09 1.66
CA VAL A 121 -1.12 12.58 2.48
C VAL A 121 -0.99 13.17 3.91
N ALA A 122 -1.71 14.26 4.22
CA ALA A 122 -1.93 14.84 5.54
C ALA A 122 -2.44 13.88 6.64
N THR A 123 -3.21 12.83 6.33
CA THR A 123 -3.71 11.90 7.38
C THR A 123 -2.66 10.91 7.87
N LEU A 124 -1.61 10.66 7.08
CA LEU A 124 -0.47 9.84 7.49
C LEU A 124 0.38 10.51 8.58
N THR A 125 0.27 11.83 8.73
CA THR A 125 0.91 12.59 9.82
C THR A 125 0.01 12.70 11.06
N ALA A 126 -1.29 12.44 10.94
CA ALA A 126 -2.25 12.54 12.05
C ALA A 126 -2.51 11.19 12.76
N ALA A 127 -2.33 10.06 12.07
CA ALA A 127 -2.34 8.73 12.68
C ALA A 127 -1.00 8.47 13.44
N GLY A 128 -0.75 9.27 14.48
CA GLY A 128 0.36 9.10 15.43
C GLY A 128 0.16 7.90 16.36
N GLY A 129 -0.20 6.74 15.80
CA GLY A 129 -0.42 5.49 16.51
C GLY A 129 0.39 4.37 15.89
N GLY A 130 1.67 4.28 16.27
CA GLY A 130 2.43 3.03 16.22
C GLY A 130 2.69 2.41 14.83
N LEU A 131 3.10 3.19 13.84
CA LEU A 131 3.76 2.62 12.67
C LEU A 131 5.25 2.45 12.99
N GLY A 132 5.71 1.20 13.05
CA GLY A 132 7.10 0.86 13.35
C GLY A 132 8.08 1.57 12.40
N ALA A 133 9.31 1.70 12.85
CA ALA A 133 10.35 2.52 12.20
C ALA A 133 10.68 2.15 10.73
N HIS A 134 10.14 1.08 10.16
CA HIS A 134 10.30 0.71 8.76
C HIS A 134 9.16 1.16 7.84
N ALA A 135 7.94 1.31 8.34
CA ALA A 135 6.78 1.76 7.55
C ALA A 135 6.91 3.24 7.15
N LYS A 136 7.51 4.03 8.04
CA LYS A 136 7.81 5.45 7.80
C LYS A 136 8.72 5.62 6.57
N ASP A 137 9.77 4.80 6.44
CA ASP A 137 10.75 4.94 5.36
C ASP A 137 10.16 4.56 3.97
N VAL A 138 9.23 3.62 3.91
CA VAL A 138 8.54 3.23 2.65
C VAL A 138 7.57 4.32 2.19
N VAL A 139 6.81 4.91 3.11
CA VAL A 139 5.89 6.02 2.80
C VAL A 139 6.68 7.23 2.28
N TYR A 140 7.89 7.46 2.80
CA TYR A 140 8.79 8.49 2.31
C TYR A 140 9.37 8.16 0.92
N GLU A 141 9.83 6.94 0.65
CA GLU A 141 10.33 6.55 -0.69
C GLU A 141 9.22 6.58 -1.77
N LEU A 142 7.97 6.27 -1.42
CA LEU A 142 6.83 6.46 -2.32
C LEU A 142 6.54 7.94 -2.64
N ALA A 143 6.84 8.84 -1.70
CA ALA A 143 6.84 10.28 -1.99
C ALA A 143 8.00 10.69 -2.92
N PHE A 144 9.15 10.02 -2.84
CA PHE A 144 10.34 10.29 -3.65
C PHE A 144 10.32 9.67 -5.06
N LEU A 145 9.61 8.55 -5.29
CA LEU A 145 9.61 7.84 -6.58
C LEU A 145 8.45 8.20 -7.53
N GLY A 146 7.60 9.17 -7.20
CA GLY A 146 6.52 9.61 -8.11
C GLY A 146 5.58 10.71 -7.62
N LEU A 147 5.78 11.24 -6.42
CA LEU A 147 4.96 12.31 -5.80
C LEU A 147 5.78 13.59 -5.58
N GLY A 148 6.76 13.84 -6.45
CA GLY A 148 7.58 15.03 -6.45
C GLY A 148 6.81 16.28 -6.89
N ALA A 149 6.13 16.94 -5.95
CA ALA A 149 5.96 18.40 -5.88
C ALA A 149 4.99 18.87 -4.78
N ALA A 150 4.07 18.02 -4.29
CA ALA A 150 2.95 18.51 -3.47
C ALA A 150 3.29 18.74 -1.98
N LEU A 151 4.40 18.20 -1.47
CA LEU A 151 4.74 18.28 -0.03
C LEU A 151 5.68 19.44 0.36
N LEU A 152 6.32 20.10 -0.60
CA LEU A 152 7.27 21.19 -0.30
C LEU A 152 6.58 22.51 0.09
N GLY A 153 5.27 22.65 -0.13
CA GLY A 153 4.52 23.89 0.14
C GLY A 153 3.81 23.99 1.50
N TYR A 154 3.65 22.91 2.25
CA TYR A 154 2.69 22.86 3.37
C TYR A 154 3.33 22.75 4.77
N GLY A 155 4.37 23.52 5.06
CA GLY A 155 4.90 23.69 6.43
C GLY A 155 5.59 22.47 7.06
N LEU A 156 5.61 21.32 6.39
CA LEU A 156 6.17 20.06 6.88
C LEU A 156 7.70 20.10 7.09
N TRP A 157 8.40 21.02 6.45
CA TRP A 157 9.85 21.21 6.60
C TRP A 157 10.29 21.46 8.06
N ARG A 158 9.44 22.11 8.86
CA ARG A 158 9.74 22.47 10.25
C ARG A 158 9.59 21.30 11.23
N SER A 159 8.86 20.25 10.87
CA SER A 159 8.60 19.10 11.74
C SER A 159 9.52 17.90 11.50
N LEU A 160 10.41 17.97 10.51
CA LEU A 160 11.36 16.89 10.22
C LEU A 160 12.50 16.86 11.23
N ASP A 161 12.97 15.68 11.61
CA ASP A 161 14.18 15.53 12.41
C ASP A 161 15.41 16.11 11.66
N PRO A 162 16.40 16.67 12.38
CA PRO A 162 17.58 17.29 11.77
C PRO A 162 18.36 16.36 10.82
N GLY A 163 18.43 15.07 11.12
CA GLY A 163 19.11 14.07 10.28
C GLY A 163 18.46 13.89 8.92
N THR A 164 17.12 13.87 8.88
CA THR A 164 16.33 13.76 7.65
C THR A 164 16.45 15.01 6.79
N ARG A 165 16.51 16.19 7.41
CA ARG A 165 16.72 17.47 6.70
C ARG A 165 18.06 17.52 5.95
N ALA A 166 19.11 16.93 6.53
CA ALA A 166 20.43 16.90 5.93
C ALA A 166 20.47 16.01 4.68
N SER A 167 19.87 14.82 4.73
CA SER A 167 19.78 13.87 3.61
C SER A 167 19.03 14.44 2.40
N ILE A 168 17.98 15.24 2.65
CA ILE A 168 17.21 15.93 1.60
C ILE A 168 18.07 16.97 0.88
N ARG A 169 18.79 17.83 1.63
CA ARG A 169 19.61 18.90 1.03
C ARG A 169 20.73 18.39 0.13
N THR A 170 21.31 17.23 0.44
CA THR A 170 22.38 16.63 -0.37
C THR A 170 21.86 16.05 -1.68
N ARG A 171 20.63 15.52 -1.71
CA ARG A 171 20.06 14.92 -2.94
C ARG A 171 19.45 15.94 -3.90
N THR A 172 19.00 17.11 -3.45
CA THR A 172 18.53 18.19 -4.35
C THR A 172 19.67 18.90 -5.11
N ARG A 173 20.94 18.55 -4.84
CA ARG A 173 22.11 19.24 -5.42
C ARG A 173 22.89 18.42 -6.45
N LEU A 174 22.28 17.40 -7.05
CA LEU A 174 22.89 16.67 -8.18
C LEU A 174 21.93 16.65 -9.38
N THR A 175 22.42 17.32 -10.43
CA THR A 175 21.94 17.48 -11.82
C THR A 175 20.59 18.13 -12.04
#